data_AF-A0A7S0K8G0-F1
#
_entry.id   AF-A0A7S0K8G0-F1
#
_cell.length_a   1.000
_cell.length_b   1.000
_cell.length_c   1.000
_cell.angle_alpha   90.00
_cell.angle_beta   90.00
_cell.angle_gamma   90.00
#
_symmetry.space_group_name_H-M   'P 1'
#
loop_
_entity.id
_entity.type
_entity.pdbx_description
1 polymer ?
#
loop_
_entity_poly.entity_id
_entity_poly.type
_entity_poly.pdbx_seq_one_letter_code
_entity_poly.pdbx_strand_id
1 'polypeptide(L)'
;DREDTSGFDFCWVAINPANSVPSRPLLPGQACGTSRHYAMSFDTRSAAFAYLRTYYSAAALDREDTFLLDATIDGIEHARRVAVAAGQSLRCLELGCGPVAAWALCPGAVAGELWLAERSQGGRQVLHEWLTGDREAFDWSVYAAHVAKRMVELGEARESHPAAPLSGADD
;
A
#
# COMPACT_ATOMS: atom_id res chain seq x y z
N ASP A 1 -13.04 39.96 12.63
CA ASP A 1 -11.72 39.75 12.01
C ASP A 1 -11.39 38.26 11.96
N ARG A 2 -11.27 37.77 10.73
CA ARG A 2 -10.79 36.48 10.20
C ARG A 2 -10.76 35.25 11.12
N GLU A 3 -11.70 34.34 10.87
CA GLU A 3 -11.61 32.91 11.18
C GLU A 3 -10.44 32.28 10.39
N ASP A 4 -9.55 31.60 11.12
CA ASP A 4 -8.40 30.88 10.61
C ASP A 4 -8.85 29.54 10.02
N THR A 5 -8.93 29.48 8.69
CA THR A 5 -9.35 28.31 7.90
C THR A 5 -8.18 27.37 7.59
N SER A 6 -7.40 26.95 8.59
CA SER A 6 -6.37 25.92 8.40
C SER A 6 -6.99 24.51 8.43
N GLY A 7 -7.69 24.18 7.34
CA GLY A 7 -8.10 22.80 7.04
C GLY A 7 -6.88 21.90 6.86
N PHE A 8 -6.88 20.73 7.50
CA PHE A 8 -5.84 19.72 7.30
C PHE A 8 -6.21 18.88 6.06
N ASP A 9 -5.52 19.13 4.95
CA ASP A 9 -5.71 18.38 3.71
C ASP A 9 -4.99 17.02 3.77
N PHE A 10 -5.77 15.96 3.96
CA PHE A 10 -5.35 14.62 3.55
C PHE A 10 -5.59 14.48 2.05
N CYS A 11 -4.53 14.24 1.30
CA CYS A 11 -4.62 13.93 -0.13
C CYS A 11 -4.56 12.42 -0.31
N TRP A 12 -5.61 11.88 -0.93
CA TRP A 12 -5.74 10.47 -1.27
C TRP A 12 -5.12 10.20 -2.63
N VAL A 13 -4.37 9.10 -2.74
CA VAL A 13 -3.96 8.58 -4.04
C VAL A 13 -4.65 7.24 -4.24
N ALA A 14 -5.49 7.14 -5.27
CA ALA A 14 -6.20 5.92 -5.64
C ALA A 14 -5.42 5.16 -6.72
N ILE A 15 -5.21 3.86 -6.50
CA ILE A 15 -4.65 2.93 -7.47
C ILE A 15 -5.81 2.04 -7.93
N ASN A 16 -6.16 2.15 -9.21
CA ASN A 16 -7.09 1.24 -9.86
C ASN A 16 -6.29 0.25 -10.74
N PRO A 17 -6.32 -1.06 -10.46
CA PRO A 17 -5.56 -2.04 -11.24
C PRO A 17 -6.04 -2.17 -12.69
N ALA A 18 -7.22 -1.64 -13.05
CA ALA A 18 -7.82 -1.81 -14.38
C ALA A 18 -7.54 -0.67 -15.38
N ASN A 19 -7.00 0.49 -14.96
CA ASN A 19 -6.63 1.57 -15.88
C ASN A 19 -5.68 2.56 -15.20
N SER A 20 -4.53 2.81 -15.81
CA SER A 20 -3.52 3.80 -15.45
C SER A 20 -3.97 5.23 -15.73
N VAL A 21 -5.02 5.71 -15.03
CA VAL A 21 -5.42 7.13 -15.02
C VAL A 21 -5.88 7.52 -13.60
N PRO A 22 -5.25 8.51 -12.95
CA PRO A 22 -5.64 8.93 -11.61
C PRO A 22 -6.95 9.73 -11.63
N SER A 23 -7.96 9.26 -10.92
CA SER A 23 -9.21 9.99 -10.68
C SER A 23 -9.08 10.97 -9.49
N ARG A 24 -9.67 12.16 -9.68
CA ARG A 24 -9.67 13.37 -8.83
C ARG A 24 -9.89 13.13 -7.31
N PRO A 25 -9.22 13.91 -6.41
CA PRO A 25 -9.40 13.80 -4.96
C PRO A 25 -10.72 14.43 -4.45
N LEU A 26 -11.31 13.82 -3.42
CA LEU A 26 -12.46 14.31 -2.62
C LEU A 26 -12.00 14.79 -1.22
N LEU A 27 -12.65 15.84 -0.69
CA LEU A 27 -12.23 16.63 0.49
C LEU A 27 -12.54 15.98 1.86
N PRO A 28 -11.79 16.30 2.95
CA PRO A 28 -11.83 15.55 4.22
C PRO A 28 -12.64 16.18 5.38
N GLY A 29 -13.14 15.30 6.26
CA GLY A 29 -13.74 15.58 7.59
C GLY A 29 -12.83 15.16 8.75
N GLN A 30 -13.12 15.67 9.95
CA GLN A 30 -12.21 15.88 11.10
C GLN A 30 -11.96 14.68 12.05
N ALA A 31 -10.74 14.56 12.61
CA ALA A 31 -10.49 13.99 13.94
C ALA A 31 -9.12 14.39 14.59
N CYS A 32 -9.16 14.51 15.93
CA CYS A 32 -8.16 14.79 16.99
C CYS A 32 -6.81 14.03 16.87
N GLY A 33 -5.60 14.44 17.28
CA GLY A 33 -5.05 15.46 18.18
C GLY A 33 -3.84 14.83 18.91
N THR A 34 -2.62 15.42 18.79
CA THR A 34 -1.34 15.21 19.56
C THR A 34 -0.05 14.67 18.88
N SER A 35 0.00 14.28 17.60
CA SER A 35 1.23 13.72 16.97
C SER A 35 2.16 14.72 16.23
N ARG A 36 2.23 15.99 16.68
CA ARG A 36 2.89 17.08 15.91
C ARG A 36 4.42 17.01 15.76
N HIS A 37 5.16 16.34 16.64
CA HIS A 37 6.64 16.45 16.67
C HIS A 37 7.40 15.45 15.79
N TYR A 38 6.82 14.29 15.47
CA TYR A 38 7.44 13.33 14.53
C TYR A 38 6.99 13.52 13.07
N ALA A 39 5.92 14.29 12.85
CA ALA A 39 5.29 14.47 11.53
C ALA A 39 6.07 15.39 10.56
N MET A 40 7.22 15.94 10.95
CA MET A 40 8.03 16.83 10.10
C MET A 40 9.07 16.07 9.22
N SER A 41 9.11 14.74 9.23
CA SER A 41 10.24 14.00 8.65
C SER A 41 10.27 13.98 7.12
N PHE A 42 9.16 14.25 6.42
CA PHE A 42 9.03 14.06 4.97
C PHE A 42 8.39 15.24 4.22
N ASP A 43 8.41 16.45 4.77
CA ASP A 43 7.76 17.59 4.12
C ASP A 43 8.40 17.99 2.78
N THR A 44 9.65 17.60 2.55
CA THR A 44 10.33 17.77 1.26
C THR A 44 10.54 16.43 0.56
N ARG A 45 10.49 16.44 -0.78
CA ARG A 45 10.85 15.28 -1.61
C ARG A 45 12.21 14.70 -1.19
N SER A 46 13.22 15.54 -1.01
CA SER A 46 14.57 15.11 -0.65
C SER A 46 14.63 14.39 0.70
N ALA A 47 13.89 14.85 1.71
CA ALA A 47 13.83 14.18 3.01
C ALA A 47 13.13 12.82 2.92
N ALA A 48 12.00 12.76 2.20
CA ALA A 48 11.29 11.50 1.93
C ALA A 48 12.18 10.50 1.17
N PHE A 49 12.88 10.96 0.13
CA PHE A 49 13.75 10.11 -0.69
C PHE A 49 15.00 9.65 0.09
N ALA A 50 15.56 10.49 0.97
CA ALA A 50 16.66 10.11 1.84
C ALA A 50 16.27 9.00 2.83
N TYR A 51 15.05 9.06 3.36
CA TYR A 51 14.48 7.99 4.18
C TYR A 51 14.37 6.67 3.40
N LEU A 52 13.80 6.70 2.18
CA LEU A 52 13.71 5.51 1.34
C LEU A 52 15.09 4.91 1.04
N ARG A 53 16.08 5.74 0.69
CA ARG A 53 17.45 5.26 0.45
C ARG A 53 18.10 4.61 1.67
N THR A 54 17.71 5.02 2.87
CA THR A 54 18.30 4.52 4.12
C THR A 54 17.67 3.19 4.53
N TYR A 55 16.35 3.08 4.44
CA TYR A 55 15.59 1.96 5.02
C TYR A 55 15.01 0.99 3.99
N TYR A 56 14.81 1.42 2.74
CA TYR A 56 14.12 0.64 1.70
C TYR A 56 14.99 0.39 0.47
N SER A 57 16.30 0.62 0.55
CA SER A 57 17.21 0.25 -0.54
C SER A 57 17.20 -1.28 -0.77
N ALA A 58 17.57 -1.74 -1.96
CA ALA A 58 17.72 -3.18 -2.23
C ALA A 58 18.61 -3.87 -1.18
N ALA A 59 19.70 -3.21 -0.77
CA ALA A 59 20.60 -3.71 0.27
C ALA A 59 19.98 -3.75 1.68
N ALA A 60 18.86 -3.05 1.91
CA ALA A 60 18.11 -3.14 3.16
C ALA A 60 17.22 -4.39 3.18
N LEU A 61 16.57 -4.72 2.05
CA LEU A 61 15.81 -5.97 1.94
C LEU A 61 16.69 -7.21 2.14
N ASP A 62 17.91 -7.21 1.58
CA ASP A 62 18.87 -8.30 1.79
C ASP A 62 19.35 -8.45 3.25
N ARG A 63 19.18 -7.38 4.06
CA ARG A 63 19.59 -7.35 5.48
C ARG A 63 18.44 -7.61 6.44
N GLU A 64 17.21 -7.42 6.02
CA GLU A 64 16.02 -7.65 6.83
C GLU A 64 15.48 -9.07 6.61
N ASP A 65 15.04 -9.70 7.71
CA ASP A 65 14.15 -10.85 7.60
C ASP A 65 12.87 -10.37 6.90
N THR A 66 12.65 -10.80 5.65
CA THR A 66 11.46 -10.48 4.84
C THR A 66 10.14 -10.91 5.48
N PHE A 67 10.22 -11.54 6.66
CA PHE A 67 9.12 -12.01 7.49
C PHE A 67 7.95 -11.03 7.60
N LEU A 68 8.20 -9.74 7.86
CA LEU A 68 7.11 -8.76 7.96
C LEU A 68 6.40 -8.52 6.62
N LEU A 69 7.17 -8.50 5.53
CA LEU A 69 6.63 -8.39 4.18
C LEU A 69 5.84 -9.65 3.81
N ASP A 70 6.38 -10.83 4.10
CA ASP A 70 5.73 -12.12 3.85
C ASP A 70 4.43 -12.27 4.64
N ALA A 71 4.44 -11.94 5.93
CA ALA A 71 3.23 -11.96 6.77
C ALA A 71 2.16 -10.99 6.24
N THR A 72 2.58 -9.82 5.73
CA THR A 72 1.67 -8.84 5.13
C THR A 72 1.05 -9.38 3.83
N ILE A 73 1.87 -9.99 2.97
CA ILE A 73 1.41 -10.61 1.72
C ILE A 73 0.40 -11.73 2.02
N ASP A 74 0.74 -12.63 2.94
CA ASP A 74 -0.11 -13.77 3.32
C ASP A 74 -1.47 -13.29 3.88
N GLY A 75 -1.46 -12.24 4.71
CA GLY A 75 -2.67 -11.65 5.28
C GLY A 75 -3.58 -10.99 4.22
N ILE A 76 -3.00 -10.25 3.27
CA ILE A 76 -3.74 -9.58 2.20
C ILE A 76 -4.32 -10.60 1.22
N GLU A 77 -3.56 -11.62 0.85
CA GLU A 77 -4.05 -12.71 0.00
C GLU A 77 -5.17 -13.49 0.70
N HIS A 78 -5.04 -13.75 2.00
CA HIS A 78 -6.13 -14.35 2.78
C HIS A 78 -7.40 -13.49 2.77
N ALA A 79 -7.28 -12.18 3.05
CA ALA A 79 -8.41 -11.26 3.02
C ALA A 79 -9.09 -11.21 1.65
N ARG A 80 -8.30 -11.22 0.57
CA ARG A 80 -8.81 -11.30 -0.79
C ARG A 80 -9.62 -12.57 -1.02
N ARG A 81 -9.13 -13.73 -0.58
CA ARG A 81 -9.84 -15.01 -0.72
C ARG A 81 -11.18 -14.99 0.00
N VAL A 82 -11.22 -14.45 1.22
CA VAL A 82 -12.47 -14.28 1.99
C VAL A 82 -13.46 -13.39 1.23
N ALA A 83 -13.00 -12.25 0.70
CA ALA A 83 -13.84 -11.36 -0.09
C ALA A 83 -14.40 -12.05 -1.35
N VAL A 84 -13.55 -12.76 -2.11
CA VAL A 84 -13.95 -13.48 -3.32
C VAL A 84 -14.96 -14.59 -3.01
N ALA A 85 -14.76 -15.36 -1.94
CA ALA A 85 -15.70 -16.38 -1.51
C ALA A 85 -17.07 -15.80 -1.12
N ALA A 86 -17.10 -14.55 -0.64
CA ALA A 86 -18.32 -13.80 -0.36
C ALA A 86 -18.92 -13.10 -1.59
N GLY A 87 -18.34 -13.25 -2.79
CA GLY A 87 -18.77 -12.55 -4.00
C GLY A 87 -18.47 -11.04 -3.99
N GLN A 88 -17.48 -10.62 -3.19
CA GLN A 88 -17.07 -9.23 -3.02
C GLN A 88 -15.65 -8.99 -3.56
N SER A 89 -15.33 -7.72 -3.86
CA SER A 89 -13.97 -7.27 -4.14
C SER A 89 -13.30 -6.75 -2.87
N LEU A 90 -12.03 -7.10 -2.66
CA LEU A 90 -11.22 -6.48 -1.61
C LEU A 90 -10.97 -5.00 -1.93
N ARG A 91 -11.11 -4.13 -0.92
CA ARG A 91 -10.77 -2.71 -1.00
C ARG A 91 -9.84 -2.38 0.17
N CYS A 92 -8.72 -1.71 -0.10
CA CYS A 92 -7.67 -1.47 0.88
C CYS A 92 -7.43 0.02 1.08
N LEU A 93 -7.32 0.46 2.33
CA LEU A 93 -6.93 1.82 2.69
C LEU A 93 -5.69 1.77 3.58
N GLU A 94 -4.60 2.37 3.12
CA GLU A 94 -3.38 2.54 3.91
C GLU A 94 -3.32 3.96 4.47
N LEU A 95 -3.26 4.07 5.80
CA LEU A 95 -3.21 5.34 6.52
C LEU A 95 -1.79 5.62 7.01
N GLY A 96 -1.23 6.77 6.61
CA GLY A 96 0.13 7.15 7.00
C GLY A 96 1.20 6.31 6.30
N CYS A 97 1.02 6.03 5.01
CA CYS A 97 1.93 5.19 4.23
C CYS A 97 3.33 5.81 4.04
N GLY A 98 3.54 7.08 4.39
CA GLY A 98 4.81 7.76 4.20
C GLY A 98 5.16 7.84 2.71
N PRO A 99 6.45 7.89 2.35
CA PRO A 99 6.91 7.76 0.97
C PRO A 99 6.98 6.30 0.47
N VAL A 100 6.49 5.31 1.24
CA VAL A 100 6.81 3.89 1.06
C VAL A 100 5.77 3.19 0.20
N ALA A 101 6.19 2.58 -0.91
CA ALA A 101 5.30 1.79 -1.77
C ALA A 101 5.36 0.28 -1.49
N ALA A 102 6.35 -0.23 -0.75
CA ALA A 102 6.55 -1.66 -0.52
C ALA A 102 5.28 -2.38 -0.03
N TRP A 103 4.55 -1.77 0.92
CA TRP A 103 3.34 -2.32 1.52
C TRP A 103 2.12 -2.23 0.58
N ALA A 104 2.15 -1.32 -0.40
CA ALA A 104 1.13 -1.12 -1.40
C ALA A 104 1.22 -2.12 -2.57
N LEU A 105 2.36 -2.81 -2.75
CA LEU A 105 2.59 -3.69 -3.90
C LEU A 105 1.65 -4.90 -3.94
N CYS A 106 1.52 -5.63 -2.82
CA CYS A 106 0.60 -6.76 -2.74
C CYS A 106 -0.89 -6.33 -2.87
N PRO A 107 -1.41 -5.39 -2.07
CA PRO A 107 -2.81 -4.97 -2.20
C PRO A 107 -3.07 -4.31 -3.56
N GLY A 108 -2.11 -3.60 -4.14
CA GLY A 108 -2.23 -3.02 -5.48
C GLY A 108 -2.35 -4.07 -6.59
N ALA A 109 -1.82 -5.28 -6.37
CA ALA A 109 -1.94 -6.39 -7.32
C ALA A 109 -3.28 -7.15 -7.19
N VAL A 110 -3.97 -7.05 -6.04
CA VAL A 110 -5.08 -7.96 -5.74
C VAL A 110 -6.39 -7.31 -5.28
N ALA A 111 -6.34 -6.10 -4.73
CA ALA A 111 -7.52 -5.35 -4.35
C ALA A 111 -8.16 -4.75 -5.61
N GLY A 112 -9.49 -4.69 -5.64
CA GLY A 112 -10.20 -3.96 -6.69
C GLY A 112 -9.99 -2.45 -6.58
N GLU A 113 -9.64 -1.96 -5.39
CA GLU A 113 -9.35 -0.56 -5.12
C GLU A 113 -8.37 -0.43 -3.95
N LEU A 114 -7.35 0.42 -4.11
CA LEU A 114 -6.37 0.75 -3.08
C LEU A 114 -6.26 2.27 -2.95
N TRP A 115 -6.41 2.79 -1.73
CA TRP A 115 -6.08 4.18 -1.42
C TRP A 115 -4.87 4.27 -0.49
N LEU A 116 -3.98 5.19 -0.84
CA LEU A 116 -2.84 5.57 -0.02
C LEU A 116 -3.09 6.96 0.54
N ALA A 117 -2.97 7.09 1.85
CA ALA A 117 -3.16 8.35 2.55
C ALA A 117 -1.86 8.78 3.22
N GLU A 118 -1.27 9.87 2.73
CA GLU A 118 -0.05 10.43 3.28
C GLU A 118 -0.21 11.93 3.57
N ARG A 119 0.23 12.34 4.75
CA ARG A 119 0.08 13.72 5.22
C ARG A 119 1.17 14.65 4.68
N SER A 120 2.42 14.19 4.61
CA SER A 120 3.54 15.01 4.18
C SER A 120 3.50 15.27 2.68
N GLN A 121 3.88 16.50 2.29
CA GLN A 121 3.93 16.86 0.88
C GLN A 121 5.00 16.06 0.14
N GLY A 122 6.20 15.92 0.71
CA GLY A 122 7.28 15.15 0.11
C GLY A 122 6.99 13.66 0.01
N GLY A 123 6.33 13.06 1.02
CA GLY A 123 5.88 11.67 0.95
C GLY A 123 4.91 11.43 -0.20
N ARG A 124 3.88 12.28 -0.33
CA ARG A 124 2.94 12.23 -1.45
C ARG A 124 3.62 12.42 -2.81
N GLN A 125 4.56 13.36 -2.90
CA GLN A 125 5.27 13.62 -4.13
C GLN A 125 6.06 12.39 -4.59
N VAL A 126 6.81 11.74 -3.70
CA VAL A 126 7.60 10.54 -4.03
C VAL A 126 6.71 9.37 -4.41
N LEU A 127 5.58 9.16 -3.72
CA LEU A 127 4.59 8.15 -4.11
C LEU A 127 3.98 8.45 -5.49
N HIS A 128 3.66 9.72 -5.76
CA HIS A 128 3.09 10.12 -7.05
C HIS A 128 4.08 9.87 -8.20
N GLU A 129 5.35 10.26 -8.03
CA GLU A 129 6.42 10.01 -9.01
C GLU A 129 6.51 8.52 -9.36
N TRP A 130 6.47 7.63 -8.35
CA TRP A 130 6.43 6.18 -8.58
C TRP A 130 5.18 5.75 -9.36
N LEU A 131 4.00 6.21 -8.95
CA LEU A 131 2.73 5.85 -9.60
C LEU A 131 2.60 6.34 -11.04
N THR A 132 3.24 7.46 -11.39
CA THR A 132 3.24 8.00 -12.74
C THR A 132 4.39 7.51 -13.60
N GLY A 133 5.27 6.66 -13.07
CA GLY A 133 6.42 6.13 -13.81
C GLY A 133 7.50 7.17 -14.07
N ASP A 134 7.70 8.12 -13.16
CA ASP A 134 8.80 9.08 -13.23
C ASP A 134 10.15 8.32 -13.22
N ARG A 135 11.07 8.71 -14.10
CA ARG A 135 12.39 8.07 -14.24
C ARG A 135 13.25 8.23 -12.98
N GLU A 136 13.01 9.27 -12.19
CA GLU A 136 13.71 9.54 -10.93
C GLU A 136 12.98 9.01 -9.69
N ALA A 137 11.88 8.28 -9.89
CA ALA A 137 11.18 7.62 -8.81
C ALA A 137 12.07 6.58 -8.11
N PHE A 138 11.74 6.29 -6.85
CA PHE A 138 12.43 5.25 -6.10
C PHE A 138 12.17 3.87 -6.73
N ASP A 139 13.22 3.07 -6.86
CA ASP A 139 13.13 1.75 -7.47
C ASP A 139 12.61 0.71 -6.46
N TRP A 140 11.38 0.24 -6.70
CA TRP A 140 10.73 -0.80 -5.92
C TRP A 140 10.82 -2.19 -6.58
N SER A 141 11.61 -2.36 -7.65
CA SER A 141 11.67 -3.58 -8.44
C SER A 141 12.01 -4.83 -7.63
N VAL A 142 12.92 -4.73 -6.66
CA VAL A 142 13.30 -5.85 -5.80
C VAL A 142 12.12 -6.28 -4.91
N TYR A 143 11.40 -5.32 -4.32
CA TYR A 143 10.19 -5.61 -3.53
C TYR A 143 9.07 -6.17 -4.42
N ALA A 144 8.89 -5.62 -5.62
CA ALA A 144 7.89 -6.09 -6.58
C ALA A 144 8.18 -7.54 -7.03
N ALA A 145 9.44 -7.87 -7.28
CA ALA A 145 9.87 -9.22 -7.61
C ALA A 145 9.63 -10.19 -6.46
N HIS A 146 9.92 -9.77 -5.22
CA HIS A 146 9.64 -10.58 -4.02
C HIS A 146 8.14 -10.85 -3.84
N VAL A 147 7.31 -9.80 -3.95
CA VAL A 147 5.85 -9.93 -3.90
C VAL A 147 5.34 -10.87 -5.00
N ALA A 148 5.80 -10.69 -6.24
CA ALA A 148 5.39 -11.54 -7.36
C ALA A 148 5.74 -13.01 -7.11
N LYS A 149 6.97 -13.30 -6.65
CA LYS A 149 7.41 -14.65 -6.28
C LYS A 149 6.50 -15.24 -5.20
N ARG A 150 6.27 -14.51 -4.10
CA ARG A 150 5.45 -14.99 -2.98
C ARG A 150 4.01 -15.27 -3.39
N MET A 151 3.43 -14.41 -4.24
CA MET A 151 2.07 -14.59 -4.76
C MET A 151 1.93 -15.85 -5.62
N VAL A 152 2.97 -16.22 -6.39
CA VAL A 152 3.00 -17.49 -7.14
C VAL A 152 3.03 -18.68 -6.18
N GLU A 153 3.92 -18.67 -5.18
CA GLU A 153 4.01 -19.73 -4.18
C GLU A 153 2.68 -19.98 -3.45
N LEU A 154 1.96 -18.90 -3.09
CA LEU A 154 0.64 -18.99 -2.47
C LEU A 154 -0.45 -19.53 -3.41
N GLY A 155 -0.27 -19.39 -4.73
CA GLY A 155 -1.11 -19.97 -5.77
C GLY A 155 -0.85 -21.46 -5.97
N GLU A 156 0.43 -21.86 -6.04
CA GLU A 156 0.84 -23.27 -6.22
C GLU A 156 0.48 -24.14 -5.01
N ALA A 157 0.63 -23.62 -3.78
CA ALA A 157 0.24 -24.31 -2.56
C ALA A 157 -1.27 -24.64 -2.49
N ARG A 158 -2.09 -23.95 -3.28
CA ARG A 158 -3.53 -24.23 -3.41
C ARG A 158 -3.80 -25.40 -4.35
N GLU A 159 -3.05 -25.52 -5.44
CA GLU A 159 -3.24 -26.60 -6.42
C GLU A 159 -2.83 -27.96 -5.83
N SER A 160 -1.86 -27.96 -4.90
CA SER A 160 -1.44 -29.16 -4.18
C SER A 160 -2.37 -29.57 -3.04
N HIS A 161 -3.17 -28.65 -2.49
CA HIS A 161 -4.15 -28.90 -1.43
C HIS A 161 -5.50 -28.25 -1.74
N PRO A 162 -6.30 -28.84 -2.66
CA PRO A 162 -7.67 -28.37 -2.85
C PRO A 162 -8.43 -28.46 -1.53
N ALA A 163 -9.11 -27.36 -1.16
CA ALA A 163 -10.00 -27.36 -0.01
C ALA A 163 -10.97 -28.55 -0.15
N ALA A 164 -10.97 -29.44 0.83
CA ALA A 164 -11.90 -30.57 0.83
C ALA A 164 -13.32 -30.03 0.68
N PRO A 165 -14.14 -30.59 -0.24
CA PRO A 165 -15.54 -30.19 -0.32
C PRO A 165 -16.16 -30.37 1.06
N LEU A 166 -16.87 -29.35 1.54
CA LEU A 166 -17.70 -29.44 2.73
C LEU A 166 -18.81 -30.46 2.42
N SER A 167 -18.51 -31.74 2.59
CA SER A 167 -19.47 -32.83 2.44
C SER A 167 -20.27 -32.93 3.73
N GLY A 168 -21.59 -32.74 3.62
CA GLY A 168 -22.54 -33.21 4.61
C GLY A 168 -23.28 -32.11 5.36
N ALA A 169 -24.29 -31.53 4.71
CA ALA A 169 -25.45 -30.98 5.39
C ALA A 169 -26.65 -31.10 4.45
N ASP A 170 -27.10 -32.33 4.25
CA ASP A 170 -28.49 -32.61 3.89
C ASP A 170 -28.91 -33.79 4.78
N ASP A 171 -29.75 -33.49 5.78
CA ASP A 171 -30.50 -34.44 6.59
C ASP A 171 -31.68 -35.01 5.79
#